data_AF-J9E8C3-F1
#
_entry.id   AF-J9E8C3-F1
#
_cell.length_a   1.000
_cell.length_b   1.000
_cell.length_c   1.000
_cell.angle_alpha   90.00
_cell.angle_beta   90.00
_cell.angle_gamma   90.00
#
_symmetry.space_group_name_H-M   'P 1'
#
loop_
_entity.id
_entity.type
_entity.pdbx_description
1 polymer ?
#
loop_
_entity_poly.entity_id
_entity_poly.type
_entity_poly.pdbx_seq_one_letter_code
_entity_poly.pdbx_strand_id
1 'polypeptide(L)'
;MPSTAVERFQKIKGGRGLFFGVKAIEEFIVRLQMKLIIRTHTPCEKGHFMFASKQVLSIWSSNCNNVKLATSLYIDPQLRVTVHCMTPVIVKSIAAGQIPAMVPEVEIVEVEERSKVDKVQNNQR
;
A
#
# COMPACT_ATOMS: atom_id res chain seq x y z
N MET A 1 1.46 -14.20 -3.51
CA MET A 1 2.24 -13.05 -3.99
C MET A 1 2.77 -13.31 -5.40
N PRO A 2 2.88 -12.28 -6.28
CA PRO A 2 3.78 -12.33 -7.43
C PRO A 2 5.20 -12.66 -6.98
N SER A 3 5.96 -13.38 -7.80
CA SER A 3 7.28 -13.87 -7.41
C SER A 3 8.30 -13.60 -8.50
N THR A 4 9.51 -13.21 -8.11
CA THR A 4 10.67 -13.10 -9.00
C THR A 4 11.22 -14.46 -9.41
N ALA A 5 10.88 -15.53 -8.67
CA ALA A 5 11.29 -16.90 -9.00
C ALA A 5 10.44 -17.55 -10.11
N VAL A 6 9.35 -16.88 -10.53
CA VAL A 6 8.49 -17.33 -11.62
C VAL A 6 8.71 -16.40 -12.80
N GLU A 7 8.97 -16.96 -13.97
CA GLU A 7 9.18 -16.15 -15.18
C GLU A 7 7.84 -15.71 -15.79
N ARG A 8 6.93 -16.67 -16.04
CA ARG A 8 5.59 -16.43 -16.61
C ARG A 8 4.48 -16.91 -15.68
N PHE A 9 4.12 -18.19 -15.73
CA PHE A 9 3.08 -18.78 -14.89
C PHE A 9 3.56 -20.07 -14.25
N GLN A 10 3.19 -20.32 -13.00
CA GLN A 10 3.49 -21.57 -12.29
C GLN A 10 2.27 -22.03 -11.49
N LYS A 11 1.94 -23.32 -11.55
CA LYS A 11 0.87 -23.90 -10.72
C LYS A 11 1.21 -23.81 -9.24
N ILE A 12 0.22 -23.44 -8.43
CA ILE A 12 0.35 -23.47 -6.98
C ILE A 12 0.20 -24.91 -6.51
N LYS A 13 1.24 -25.47 -5.89
CA LYS A 13 1.21 -26.84 -5.37
C LYS A 13 0.18 -26.93 -4.23
N GLY A 14 -0.80 -27.81 -4.37
CA GLY A 14 -1.85 -28.01 -3.37
C GLY A 14 -2.84 -26.85 -3.22
N GLY A 15 -2.88 -25.93 -4.18
CA GLY A 15 -3.73 -24.74 -4.13
C GLY A 15 -4.49 -24.48 -5.43
N ARG A 16 -5.28 -23.40 -5.44
CA ARG A 16 -6.02 -22.93 -6.61
C ARG A 16 -5.33 -21.71 -7.22
N GLY A 17 -5.31 -21.63 -8.55
CA GLY A 17 -4.73 -20.53 -9.30
C GLY A 17 -3.27 -20.77 -9.72
N LEU A 18 -2.65 -19.71 -10.24
CA LEU A 18 -1.28 -19.69 -10.74
C LEU A 18 -0.51 -18.55 -10.07
N PHE A 19 0.75 -18.80 -9.73
CA PHE A 19 1.70 -17.71 -9.58
C PHE A 19 1.98 -17.10 -10.95
N PHE A 20 2.27 -15.81 -10.98
CA PHE A 20 2.70 -15.12 -12.18
C PHE A 20 3.97 -14.30 -11.92
N GLY A 21 4.80 -14.27 -12.95
CA GLY A 21 6.09 -13.59 -13.00
C GLY A 21 6.05 -12.28 -13.76
N VAL A 22 7.22 -11.65 -13.87
CA VAL A 22 7.39 -10.35 -14.55
C VAL A 22 6.99 -10.43 -16.03
N LYS A 23 7.41 -11.47 -16.77
CA LYS A 23 7.10 -11.56 -18.21
C LYS A 23 5.60 -11.72 -18.49
N ALA A 24 4.88 -12.44 -17.63
CA ALA A 24 3.43 -12.57 -17.75
C ALA A 24 2.72 -11.22 -17.55
N ILE A 25 3.23 -10.37 -16.65
CA ILE A 25 2.71 -9.02 -16.42
C ILE A 25 3.00 -8.14 -17.63
N GLU A 26 4.23 -8.15 -18.14
CA GLU A 26 4.63 -7.36 -19.31
C GLU A 26 3.78 -7.70 -20.53
N GLU A 27 3.63 -8.99 -20.85
CA GLU A 27 2.80 -9.48 -21.95
C GLU A 27 1.33 -9.06 -21.77
N PHE A 28 0.79 -9.19 -20.56
CA PHE A 28 -0.58 -8.81 -20.25
C PHE A 28 -0.82 -7.31 -20.43
N ILE A 29 0.09 -6.48 -19.92
CA ILE A 29 0.03 -5.02 -20.02
C ILE A 29 0.10 -4.56 -21.48
N VAL A 30 1.02 -5.11 -22.27
CA VAL A 30 1.16 -4.79 -23.70
C VAL A 30 -0.09 -5.23 -24.46
N ARG A 31 -0.56 -6.46 -24.23
CA ARG A 31 -1.70 -7.04 -24.95
C ARG A 31 -3.00 -6.27 -24.70
N LEU A 32 -3.23 -5.84 -23.45
CA LEU A 32 -4.45 -5.13 -23.07
C LEU A 32 -4.29 -3.60 -23.06
N GLN A 33 -3.13 -3.09 -23.49
CA GLN A 33 -2.82 -1.66 -23.50
C GLN A 33 -3.07 -0.99 -22.14
N MET A 34 -2.76 -1.70 -21.05
CA MET A 34 -2.90 -1.19 -19.68
C MET A 34 -1.60 -0.50 -19.23
N LYS A 35 -1.61 0.11 -18.04
CA LYS A 35 -0.41 0.71 -17.42
C LYS A 35 -0.08 0.15 -16.04
N LEU A 36 -1.09 -0.33 -15.32
CA LEU A 36 -0.97 -0.76 -13.94
C LEU A 36 -2.02 -1.83 -13.63
N ILE A 37 -1.60 -2.89 -12.94
CA ILE A 37 -2.49 -3.88 -12.34
C ILE A 37 -2.60 -3.56 -10.85
N ILE A 38 -3.81 -3.29 -10.36
CA ILE A 38 -4.08 -3.13 -8.93
C ILE A 38 -4.73 -4.42 -8.44
N ARG A 39 -4.18 -5.02 -7.38
CA ARG A 39 -4.69 -6.28 -6.83
C ARG A 39 -4.64 -6.33 -5.30
N THR A 40 -5.31 -7.33 -4.75
CA THR A 40 -5.24 -7.68 -3.32
C THR A 40 -4.78 -9.14 -3.13
N HIS A 41 -5.29 -9.83 -2.10
CA HIS A 41 -5.17 -11.26 -1.81
C HIS A 41 -3.84 -11.69 -1.13
N THR A 42 -2.83 -10.83 -0.98
CA THR A 42 -1.68 -11.17 -0.15
C THR A 42 -1.37 -10.05 0.84
N PRO A 43 -1.36 -10.33 2.15
CA PRO A 43 -0.94 -9.37 3.17
C PRO A 43 0.45 -8.82 2.86
N CYS A 44 0.61 -7.51 3.00
CA CYS A 44 1.86 -6.80 2.82
C CYS A 44 2.16 -6.08 4.13
N GLU A 45 3.38 -6.17 4.68
CA GLU A 45 3.69 -5.59 6.00
C GLU A 45 3.32 -4.10 6.09
N LYS A 46 3.61 -3.34 5.03
CA LYS A 46 3.32 -1.90 4.89
C LYS A 46 1.92 -1.60 4.33
N GLY A 47 1.05 -2.59 4.24
CA GLY A 47 -0.27 -2.48 3.63
C GLY A 47 -0.27 -2.47 2.10
N HIS A 48 0.83 -2.10 1.46
CA HIS A 48 0.99 -2.16 0.01
C HIS A 48 2.40 -2.54 -0.44
N PHE A 49 2.52 -2.97 -1.70
CA PHE A 49 3.79 -3.34 -2.32
C PHE A 49 3.73 -3.18 -3.85
N MET A 50 4.81 -2.69 -4.45
CA MET A 50 4.96 -2.58 -5.90
C MET A 50 5.81 -3.72 -6.45
N PHE A 51 5.43 -4.28 -7.59
CA PHE A 51 6.14 -5.34 -8.30
C PHE A 51 6.30 -5.02 -9.79
N ALA A 52 7.23 -5.73 -10.46
CA ALA A 52 7.49 -5.62 -11.90
C ALA A 52 7.65 -4.18 -12.38
N SER A 53 8.69 -3.48 -11.91
CA SER A 53 8.97 -2.09 -12.34
C SER A 53 7.76 -1.14 -12.19
N LYS A 54 7.03 -1.27 -11.08
CA LYS A 54 5.81 -0.50 -10.74
C LYS A 54 4.58 -0.80 -11.60
N GLN A 55 4.55 -1.93 -12.31
CA GLN A 55 3.41 -2.35 -13.12
C GLN A 55 2.33 -3.11 -12.35
N VAL A 56 2.64 -3.57 -11.13
CA VAL A 56 1.65 -4.19 -10.24
C VAL A 56 1.70 -3.52 -8.87
N LEU A 57 0.56 -2.99 -8.43
CA LEU A 57 0.32 -2.50 -7.08
C LEU A 57 -0.52 -3.53 -6.32
N SER A 58 0.04 -4.11 -5.26
CA SER A 58 -0.71 -4.94 -4.33
C SER A 58 -1.10 -4.12 -3.11
N ILE A 59 -2.36 -4.18 -2.69
CA ILE A 59 -2.87 -3.52 -1.48
C ILE A 59 -3.55 -4.50 -0.53
N TRP A 60 -3.56 -4.13 0.75
CA TRP A 60 -4.19 -4.85 1.83
C TRP A 60 -4.86 -3.85 2.79
N SER A 61 -6.19 -3.92 2.88
CA SER A 61 -7.01 -2.92 3.59
C SER A 61 -7.39 -3.35 5.00
N SER A 62 -6.78 -4.40 5.55
CA SER A 62 -7.07 -4.92 6.89
C SER A 62 -5.81 -4.99 7.74
N ASN A 63 -5.93 -4.74 9.04
CA ASN A 63 -4.84 -4.83 10.01
C ASN A 63 -4.73 -6.24 10.64
N CYS A 64 -5.06 -7.28 9.88
CA CYS A 64 -4.90 -8.67 10.29
C CYS A 64 -3.60 -9.28 9.71
N ASN A 65 -3.27 -10.51 10.13
CA ASN A 65 -2.13 -11.26 9.59
C ASN A 65 -0.79 -10.51 9.71
N ASN A 66 -0.55 -9.85 10.85
CA ASN A 66 0.65 -9.05 11.13
C ASN A 66 0.87 -7.83 10.23
N VAL A 67 -0.16 -7.38 9.50
CA VAL A 67 -0.10 -6.13 8.73
C VAL A 67 -0.33 -4.93 9.66
N LYS A 68 0.63 -4.00 9.69
CA LYS A 68 0.61 -2.83 10.58
C LYS A 68 -0.22 -1.67 10.03
N LEU A 69 -0.33 -1.57 8.71
CA LEU A 69 -0.99 -0.47 8.01
C LEU A 69 -2.07 -1.03 7.08
N ALA A 70 -3.32 -0.63 7.27
CA ALA A 70 -4.35 -0.85 6.27
C ALA A 70 -4.17 0.16 5.14
N THR A 71 -4.34 -0.25 3.88
CA THR A 71 -4.20 0.63 2.72
C THR A 71 -5.51 0.76 1.94
N SER A 72 -5.86 1.99 1.58
CA SER A 72 -6.88 2.31 0.58
C SER A 72 -6.28 3.10 -0.57
N LEU A 73 -7.02 3.19 -1.68
CA LEU A 73 -6.58 3.89 -2.89
C LEU A 73 -7.63 4.89 -3.32
N TYR A 74 -7.15 6.02 -3.84
CA TYR A 74 -7.95 6.97 -4.58
C TYR A 74 -7.36 7.09 -5.99
N ILE A 75 -8.22 7.01 -7.01
CA ILE A 75 -7.84 7.19 -8.41
C ILE A 75 -8.65 8.35 -8.95
N ASP A 76 -7.96 9.39 -9.40
CA ASP A 76 -8.63 10.59 -9.90
C ASP A 76 -8.99 10.47 -11.40
N PRO A 77 -9.74 11.45 -11.96
CA PRO A 77 -10.11 11.44 -13.38
C PRO A 77 -8.91 11.51 -14.35
N GLN A 78 -7.72 11.94 -13.89
CA GLN A 78 -6.48 11.94 -14.66
C GLN A 78 -5.69 10.64 -14.50
N LEU A 79 -6.27 9.63 -13.84
CA LEU A 79 -5.67 8.33 -13.54
C LEU A 79 -4.42 8.42 -12.66
N ARG A 80 -4.30 9.48 -11.86
CA ARG A 80 -3.30 9.56 -10.79
C ARG A 80 -3.78 8.69 -9.64
N VAL A 81 -2.87 7.84 -9.15
CA VAL A 81 -3.14 6.92 -8.05
C VAL A 81 -2.53 7.47 -6.77
N THR A 82 -3.37 7.72 -5.77
CA THR A 82 -2.97 8.11 -4.42
C THR A 82 -3.17 6.93 -3.48
N VAL A 83 -2.15 6.62 -2.68
CA VAL A 83 -2.15 5.53 -1.71
C VAL A 83 -2.31 6.12 -0.31
N HIS A 84 -3.37 5.72 0.40
CA HIS A 84 -3.63 6.14 1.77
C HIS A 84 -3.35 4.98 2.73
N CYS A 85 -2.41 5.19 3.65
CA CYS A 85 -2.10 4.23 4.71
C CYS A 85 -2.78 4.67 6.01
N MET A 86 -3.49 3.75 6.64
CA MET A 86 -4.22 3.94 7.88
C MET A 86 -3.57 3.09 8.98
N THR A 87 -3.14 3.74 10.05
CA THR A 87 -2.68 3.07 11.27
C THR A 87 -3.91 2.73 12.13
N PRO A 88 -4.01 1.49 12.65
CA PRO A 88 -5.10 1.12 13.55
C PRO A 88 -5.13 1.99 14.80
N VAL A 89 -6.32 2.41 15.22
CA VAL A 89 -6.53 3.11 16.49
C VAL A 89 -6.91 2.08 17.55
N ILE A 90 -6.24 2.13 18.70
CA ILE A 90 -6.63 1.31 19.86
C ILE A 90 -7.81 1.99 20.55
N VAL A 91 -9.01 1.42 20.38
CA VAL A 91 -10.19 1.87 21.10
C VAL A 91 -10.20 1.18 22.48
N LYS A 92 -10.08 1.97 23.54
CA LYS A 92 -10.33 1.50 24.91
C LYS A 92 -11.81 1.69 25.22
N SER A 93 -12.57 0.60 25.26
CA SER A 93 -13.95 0.65 25.73
C SER A 93 -13.96 0.91 27.23
N ILE A 94 -14.62 2.00 27.64
CA ILE A 94 -14.89 2.28 29.05
C ILE A 94 -16.16 1.51 29.41
N ALA A 95 -16.12 0.71 30.47
CA ALA A 95 -17.31 0.00 30.96
C ALA A 95 -18.41 1.02 31.29
N ALA A 96 -19.65 0.71 30.91
CA ALA A 96 -20.81 1.54 31.23
C ALA A 96 -20.89 1.72 32.77
N GLY A 97 -20.66 2.94 33.25
CA GLY A 97 -20.66 3.27 34.68
C GLY A 97 -19.41 4.01 35.20
N GLN A 98 -18.34 4.13 34.41
CA GLN A 98 -17.14 4.90 34.79
C GLN A 98 -16.83 5.99 33.75
N ILE A 99 -17.67 7.01 33.62
CA ILE A 99 -17.29 8.21 32.85
C ILE A 99 -16.17 8.91 33.65
N PRO A 100 -14.92 8.98 33.18
CA PRO A 100 -13.91 9.78 33.84
C PRO A 100 -14.31 11.26 33.65
N ALA A 101 -14.19 12.06 34.71
CA ALA A 101 -14.34 13.51 34.60
C ALA A 101 -13.46 14.01 33.44
N MET A 102 -14.06 14.85 32.58
CA MET A 102 -13.50 15.37 31.32
C MET A 102 -11.97 15.46 31.34
N VAL A 103 -11.32 14.67 30.49
CA VAL A 103 -9.90 14.85 30.19
C VAL A 103 -9.78 16.11 29.32
N PRO A 104 -8.85 17.05 29.60
CA PRO A 104 -8.70 18.25 28.78
C PRO A 104 -8.38 17.85 27.34
N GLU A 105 -8.96 18.57 26.38
CA GLU A 105 -8.71 18.39 24.94
C GLU A 105 -7.21 18.38 24.68
N VAL A 106 -6.67 17.23 24.25
CA VAL A 106 -5.29 17.17 23.78
C VAL A 106 -5.28 17.83 22.40
N GLU A 107 -4.66 19.01 22.35
CA GLU A 107 -4.38 19.79 21.16
C GLU A 107 -3.78 18.89 20.06
N ILE A 108 -4.47 18.80 18.92
CA ILE A 108 -3.94 18.11 17.74
C ILE A 108 -2.79 18.96 17.22
N VAL A 109 -1.55 18.57 17.52
CA VAL A 109 -0.37 19.20 16.93
C VAL A 109 -0.27 18.73 15.48
N GLU A 110 -0.65 19.60 14.54
CA GLU A 110 -0.32 19.44 13.13
C GLU A 110 1.20 19.49 12.96
N VAL A 111 1.81 18.34 12.67
CA VAL A 111 3.22 18.29 12.28
C VAL A 111 3.30 18.55 10.78
N GLU A 112 3.52 19.80 10.38
CA GLU A 112 3.96 20.13 9.02
C GLU A 112 5.39 19.60 8.81
N GLU A 113 5.53 18.47 8.11
CA GLU A 113 6.83 18.06 7.56
C GLU A 113 7.22 19.00 6.40
N ARG A 114 7.97 20.06 6.71
CA ARG A 114 8.70 20.82 5.68
C ARG A 114 9.83 19.95 5.13
N SER A 115 9.64 19.47 3.91
CA SER A 115 10.70 18.84 3.11
C SER A 115 11.81 19.87 2.88
N LYS A 116 13.00 19.64 3.46
CA LYS A 116 14.21 20.38 3.08
C LYS A 116 14.59 19.94 1.67
N VAL A 117 14.32 20.79 0.68
CA VAL A 117 14.93 20.70 -0.63
C VAL A 117 16.36 21.19 -0.48
N ASP A 118 17.32 20.27 -0.43
CA ASP A 118 18.73 20.60 -0.55
C ASP A 118 18.96 21.22 -1.93
N LYS A 119 19.35 22.50 -1.90
CA LYS A 119 19.79 23.24 -3.07
C LYS A 119 21.05 22.57 -3.61
N VAL A 120 20.94 21.96 -4.78
CA VAL A 120 22.07 21.66 -5.65
C VAL A 120 22.73 23.00 -5.98
N GLN A 121 23.87 23.28 -5.34
CA GLN A 121 24.72 24.42 -5.66
C GLN A 121 25.42 24.11 -6.98
N ASN A 122 24.89 24.68 -8.05
CA ASN A 122 25.56 24.86 -9.32
C ASN A 122 26.80 25.73 -9.07
N ASN A 123 28.00 25.18 -9.21
CA ASN A 123 29.20 25.98 -9.43
C ASN A 123 29.81 25.55 -10.76
N GLN A 124 29.57 26.41 -11.75
CA GLN A 124 30.38 26.50 -12.97
C GLN A 124 31.81 26.88 -12.59
N ARG A 125 32.78 26.13 -13.09
CA ARG A 125 33.95 26.62 -13.83
C ARG A 125 34.65 25.46 -14.52
#